data_AF-A0A6L9QS70-F1
#
_entry.id   AF-A0A6L9QS70-F1
#
_cell.length_a   1.000
_cell.length_b   1.000
_cell.length_c   1.000
_cell.angle_alpha   90.00
_cell.angle_beta   90.00
_cell.angle_gamma   90.00
#
_symmetry.space_group_name_H-M   'P 1'
#
loop_
_entity.id
_entity.type
_entity.pdbx_description
1 polymer ?
#
loop_
_entity_poly.entity_id
_entity_poly.type
_entity_poly.pdbx_seq_one_letter_code
_entity_poly.pdbx_strand_id
1 'polypeptide(L)'
;ARLRDGGVDAVAVDSEAAVGGGGAPGVVLPSAAVSVPEHYAALLRRGVPAVMGRVEDGRCLLDLRPVPPDRDDDLTGAVQAAAAR
;
A
#
# COMPACT_ATOMS: atom_id res chain seq x y z
N ALA A 1 -2.89 -0.36 -14.12
CA ALA A 1 -2.06 -0.82 -15.25
C ALA A 1 -0.59 -0.64 -14.90
N ARG A 2 -0.09 0.60 -14.71
CA ARG A 2 1.29 0.97 -14.37
C ARG A 2 2.13 -0.04 -13.55
N LEU A 3 1.66 -0.48 -12.38
CA LEU A 3 2.39 -1.45 -11.54
C LEU A 3 2.48 -2.83 -12.19
N ARG A 4 1.36 -3.33 -12.74
CA ARG A 4 1.31 -4.59 -13.49
C ARG A 4 2.13 -4.54 -14.77
N ASP A 5 2.12 -3.41 -15.47
CA ASP A 5 2.93 -3.18 -16.66
C ASP A 5 4.43 -3.21 -16.33
N GLY A 6 4.80 -2.86 -15.09
CA GLY A 6 6.13 -3.02 -14.53
C GLY A 6 6.43 -4.41 -13.96
N GLY A 7 5.59 -5.42 -14.21
CA GLY A 7 5.80 -6.80 -13.76
C GLY A 7 5.43 -7.07 -12.30
N VAL A 8 4.85 -6.09 -11.60
CA VAL A 8 4.39 -6.28 -10.21
C VAL A 8 3.04 -7.00 -10.22
N ASP A 9 2.93 -8.09 -9.45
CA ASP A 9 1.65 -8.75 -9.18
C ASP A 9 0.76 -7.88 -8.27
N ALA A 10 0.20 -6.82 -8.83
CA ALA A 10 -0.59 -5.81 -8.12
C ALA A 10 -2.10 -5.95 -8.44
N VAL A 11 -2.92 -6.06 -7.40
CA VAL A 11 -4.38 -6.23 -7.49
C VAL A 11 -5.06 -5.10 -6.71
N ALA A 12 -6.07 -4.46 -7.31
CA ALA A 12 -6.93 -3.52 -6.60
C ALA A 12 -7.96 -4.31 -5.79
N VAL A 13 -8.08 -4.01 -4.50
CA VAL A 13 -9.01 -4.70 -3.59
C VAL A 13 -9.77 -3.70 -2.75
N ASP A 14 -11.00 -4.05 -2.39
CA ASP A 14 -11.69 -3.40 -1.28
C ASP A 14 -10.94 -3.73 0.02
N SER A 15 -10.86 -2.78 0.94
CA SER A 15 -10.17 -2.95 2.22
C SER A 15 -10.92 -2.25 3.34
N GLU A 16 -10.48 -2.47 4.58
CA GLU A 16 -10.89 -1.67 5.72
C GLU A 16 -9.70 -0.89 6.26
N ALA A 17 -9.95 0.39 6.56
CA ALA A 17 -8.99 1.28 7.18
C ALA A 17 -9.42 1.60 8.61
N ALA A 18 -8.53 1.39 9.56
CA ALA A 18 -8.73 1.82 10.93
C ALA A 18 -8.59 3.34 11.05
N VAL A 19 -9.47 3.98 11.81
CA VAL A 19 -9.31 5.40 12.17
C VAL A 19 -8.12 5.55 13.13
N GLY A 20 -7.24 6.51 12.85
CA GLY A 20 -6.05 6.78 13.66
C GLY A 20 -6.35 7.08 15.14
N GLY A 21 -5.38 6.75 16.00
CA GLY A 21 -5.57 6.44 17.43
C GLY A 21 -5.97 7.55 18.41
N GLY A 22 -6.44 8.71 17.95
CA GLY A 22 -6.82 9.81 18.86
C GLY A 22 -8.32 9.96 19.13
N GLY A 23 -9.17 9.64 18.14
CA GLY A 23 -10.59 10.06 18.17
C GLY A 23 -11.62 8.93 18.10
N ALA A 24 -11.26 7.76 17.58
CA ALA A 24 -12.19 6.65 17.42
C ALA A 24 -11.48 5.28 17.35
N PRO A 25 -10.84 4.81 18.44
CA PRO A 25 -10.24 3.48 18.48
C PRO A 25 -11.28 2.38 18.15
N GLY A 26 -10.91 1.44 17.28
CA GLY A 26 -11.77 0.31 16.89
C GLY A 26 -12.78 0.62 15.79
N VAL A 27 -12.87 1.86 15.30
CA VAL A 27 -13.70 2.17 14.12
C VAL A 27 -12.95 1.82 12.84
N VAL A 28 -13.60 0.98 12.02
CA VAL A 28 -13.18 0.65 10.66
C VAL A 28 -14.02 1.40 9.64
N LEU A 29 -13.40 1.83 8.56
CA LEU A 29 -14.06 2.52 7.45
C LEU A 29 -13.79 1.76 6.14
N PRO A 30 -14.80 1.62 5.26
CA PRO A 30 -14.61 1.01 3.94
C PRO A 30 -13.55 1.76 3.15
N SER A 31 -12.57 1.07 2.60
CA SER A 31 -11.42 1.66 1.91
C SER A 31 -11.09 0.89 0.64
N ALA A 32 -10.08 1.35 -0.07
CA ALA A 32 -9.48 0.66 -1.19
C ALA A 32 -7.98 0.54 -0.97
N ALA A 33 -7.41 -0.59 -1.38
CA ALA A 33 -5.98 -0.86 -1.28
C ALA A 33 -5.42 -1.44 -2.57
N VAL A 34 -4.11 -1.26 -2.73
CA VAL A 34 -3.32 -2.02 -3.70
C VAL A 34 -2.68 -3.19 -2.97
N SER A 35 -3.05 -4.41 -3.35
CA SER A 35 -2.48 -5.66 -2.86
C SER A 35 -1.29 -6.05 -3.73
N VAL A 36 -0.10 -6.13 -3.11
CA VAL A 36 1.15 -6.62 -3.73
C VAL A 36 1.70 -7.81 -2.93
N PRO A 37 2.69 -8.57 -3.44
CA PRO A 37 3.26 -9.70 -2.70
C PRO A 37 3.82 -9.28 -1.32
N GLU A 38 3.69 -10.15 -0.31
CA GLU A 38 4.04 -9.86 1.09
C GLU A 38 5.44 -9.25 1.28
N HIS A 39 6.45 -9.75 0.56
CA HIS A 39 7.85 -9.32 0.71
C HIS A 39 8.06 -7.81 0.45
N TYR A 40 7.15 -7.17 -0.30
CA TYR A 40 7.17 -5.73 -0.52
C TYR A 40 7.05 -4.93 0.77
N ALA A 41 6.35 -5.43 1.80
CA ALA A 41 6.18 -4.70 3.07
C ALA A 41 7.53 -4.33 3.71
N ALA A 42 8.50 -5.24 3.65
CA ALA A 42 9.84 -5.02 4.19
C ALA A 42 10.68 -4.10 3.27
N LEU A 43 10.57 -4.27 1.96
CA LEU A 43 11.30 -3.46 0.97
C LEU A 43 10.83 -2.00 0.95
N LEU A 44 9.52 -1.78 0.99
CA LEU A 44 8.87 -0.48 0.97
C LEU A 44 9.16 0.33 2.25
N ARG A 45 9.15 -0.33 3.42
CA ARG A 45 9.50 0.31 4.70
C ARG A 45 10.93 0.86 4.72
N ARG A 46 11.84 0.22 3.98
CA ARG A 46 13.25 0.63 3.82
C ARG A 46 13.49 1.48 2.57
N GLY A 47 12.44 1.79 1.82
CA GLY A 47 12.49 2.63 0.62
C GLY A 47 12.60 4.12 0.93
N VAL A 48 12.81 4.91 -0.11
CA VAL A 48 12.73 6.38 -0.07
C VAL A 48 11.83 6.83 -1.22
N PRO A 49 10.61 7.33 -0.95
CA PRO A 49 9.99 7.45 0.36
C PRO A 49 9.69 6.09 1.02
N ALA A 50 9.65 6.07 2.35
CA ALA A 50 9.22 4.88 3.08
C ALA A 50 7.70 4.74 2.98
N VAL A 51 7.24 3.57 2.55
CA VAL A 51 5.80 3.26 2.44
C VAL A 51 5.45 2.14 3.41
N MET A 52 4.41 2.37 4.21
CA MET A 52 3.96 1.43 5.23
C MET A 52 2.71 0.69 4.74
N GLY A 53 2.89 -0.58 4.40
CA GLY A 53 1.79 -1.50 4.13
C GLY A 53 1.44 -2.35 5.35
N ARG A 54 0.21 -2.86 5.36
CA ARG A 54 -0.23 -3.93 6.28
C ARG A 54 -0.06 -5.28 5.59
N VAL A 55 0.39 -6.30 6.31
CA VAL A 55 0.40 -7.67 5.79
C VAL A 55 -0.84 -8.42 6.28
N GLU A 56 -1.57 -9.02 5.35
CA GLU A 56 -2.81 -9.77 5.59
C GLU A 56 -2.93 -10.84 4.50
N ASP A 57 -3.27 -12.08 4.88
CA ASP A 57 -3.45 -13.22 3.98
C ASP A 57 -2.33 -13.42 2.94
N GLY A 58 -1.07 -13.26 3.37
CA GLY A 58 0.11 -13.45 2.50
C GLY A 58 0.30 -12.33 1.47
N ARG A 59 -0.34 -11.17 1.66
CA ARG A 59 -0.26 -10.00 0.79
C ARG A 59 0.08 -8.76 1.59
N CYS A 60 0.79 -7.84 0.97
CA CYS A 60 1.02 -6.49 1.48
C CYS A 60 -0.04 -5.56 0.90
N LEU A 61 -0.89 -5.00 1.76
CA LEU A 61 -1.95 -4.06 1.42
C LEU A 61 -1.47 -2.63 1.65
N LEU A 62 -1.49 -1.85 0.57
CA LEU A 62 -1.19 -0.42 0.56
C LEU A 62 -2.52 0.33 0.52
N ASP A 63 -3.00 0.73 1.71
CA ASP A 63 -4.27 1.44 1.83
C ASP A 63 -4.16 2.85 1.23
N LEU A 64 -5.13 3.22 0.39
CA LEU A 64 -5.11 4.49 -0.34
C LEU A 64 -5.82 5.62 0.39
N ARG A 65 -6.66 5.32 1.40
CA ARG A 65 -7.38 6.35 2.17
C ARG A 65 -6.46 7.38 2.84
N PRO A 66 -5.31 7.02 3.42
CA PRO A 66 -4.38 8.00 3.99
C PRO A 66 -3.44 8.65 2.95
N VAL A 67 -3.53 8.26 1.66
CA VAL A 67 -2.65 8.74 0.59
C VAL A 67 -3.38 9.83 -0.21
N PRO A 68 -2.90 11.09 -0.16
CA PRO A 68 -3.42 12.15 -1.00
C PRO A 68 -3.23 11.82 -2.50
N PRO A 69 -4.17 12.18 -3.41
CA PRO A 69 -4.05 11.84 -4.83
C PRO A 69 -2.80 12.40 -5.53
N ASP A 70 -2.26 13.53 -5.06
CA ASP A 70 -1.00 14.11 -5.55
C ASP A 70 0.25 13.27 -5.19
N ARG A 71 0.09 12.26 -4.33
CA ARG A 71 1.14 11.31 -3.92
C ARG A 71 1.05 9.96 -4.64
N ASP A 72 0.14 9.80 -5.60
CA ASP A 72 0.00 8.57 -6.37
C ASP A 72 1.29 8.18 -7.11
N ASP A 73 2.02 9.17 -7.63
CA ASP A 73 3.28 8.95 -8.33
C ASP A 73 4.42 8.58 -7.35
N ASP A 74 4.43 9.17 -6.14
CA ASP A 74 5.37 8.78 -5.07
C ASP A 74 5.16 7.31 -4.66
N LEU A 75 3.90 6.91 -4.46
CA LEU A 75 3.54 5.54 -4.11
C LEU A 75 3.90 4.56 -5.24
N THR A 76 3.54 4.90 -6.47
CA THR A 76 3.86 4.09 -7.66
C THR A 76 5.36 3.91 -7.82
N GLY A 77 6.13 4.99 -7.70
CA GLY A 77 7.59 4.97 -7.79
C GLY A 77 8.23 4.14 -6.68
N ALA A 78 7.73 4.23 -5.44
CA ALA A 78 8.22 3.42 -4.34
C ALA A 78 8.01 1.91 -4.58
N VAL A 79 6.84 1.51 -5.11
CA VAL A 79 6.57 0.11 -5.46
C VAL A 79 7.46 -0.36 -6.62
N GLN A 80 7.63 0.45 -7.65
CA GLN A 80 8.52 0.10 -8.77
C GLN A 80 9.99 -0.01 -8.33
N ALA A 81 10.46 0.89 -7.47
CA ALA A 81 11.81 0.83 -6.91
C ALA A 81 12.02 -0.40 -6.01
N ALA A 82 10.98 -0.83 -5.28
CA ALA A 82 11.00 -2.07 -4.52
C ALA A 82 11.04 -3.31 -5.43
N ALA A 83 10.34 -3.29 -6.56
CA ALA A 83 10.31 -4.38 -7.54
C ALA A 83 11.65 -4.62 -8.24
N ALA A 84 12.49 -3.58 -8.34
CA ALA A 84 13.79 -3.64 -8.99
C ALA A 84 14.92 -4.20 -8.11
N ARG A 85 14.61 -4.68 -6.90
CA ARG A 85 15.57 -5.24 -5.92
C ARG A 85 15.46 -6.74 -5.82
#